data_AF-A0A349B3H6-F1
#
_entry.id   AF-A0A349B3H6-F1
#
_cell.length_a   1.000
_cell.length_b   1.000
_cell.length_c   1.000
_cell.angle_alpha   90.00
_cell.angle_beta   90.00
_cell.angle_gamma   90.00
#
_symmetry.space_group_name_H-M   'P 1'
#
loop_
_entity.id
_entity.type
_entity.pdbx_description
1 polymer ?
#
loop_
_entity_poly.entity_id
_entity_poly.type
_entity_poly.pdbx_seq_one_letter_code
_entity_poly.pdbx_strand_id
1 'polypeptide(L)'
;MPARAPSTSDRGTGVFATAFGFTVFLIFLLFTVQVLFGLHARTTVTAVASDLAQRAANEGTDLDQARFDAYAEEARRRLGGYGDDADFDFAFADADGDGRDDTVAVTVDAALPILLPVRWSGYSPTEFSRTMRARLEIFQAAGP
;
A
#
# COMPACT_ATOMS: atom_id res chain seq x y z
N MET A 1 18.13 6.50 -72.49
CA MET A 1 18.13 6.75 -71.03
C MET A 1 16.91 6.07 -70.42
N PRO A 2 17.05 4.96 -69.66
CA PRO A 2 15.91 4.35 -68.99
C PRO A 2 15.53 5.13 -67.72
N ALA A 3 14.25 5.46 -67.59
CA ALA A 3 13.68 6.10 -66.41
C ALA A 3 13.63 5.10 -65.23
N ARG A 4 14.18 5.49 -64.08
CA ARG A 4 14.19 4.69 -62.86
C ARG A 4 12.80 4.77 -62.22
N ALA A 5 12.15 3.63 -62.01
CA ALA A 5 10.86 3.57 -61.32
C ALA A 5 11.01 4.03 -59.86
N PRO A 6 10.05 4.78 -59.30
CA PRO A 6 10.10 5.24 -57.92
C PRO A 6 9.94 4.06 -56.95
N SER A 7 10.90 3.91 -56.04
CA SER A 7 10.89 2.89 -54.99
C SER A 7 9.81 3.20 -53.95
N THR A 8 8.85 2.29 -53.79
CA THR A 8 7.71 2.37 -52.87
C THR A 8 8.09 2.21 -51.38
N SER A 9 9.37 2.09 -51.03
CA SER A 9 9.83 1.64 -49.70
C SER A 9 9.78 2.66 -48.55
N ASP A 10 9.51 3.95 -48.77
CA ASP A 10 9.60 4.95 -47.67
C ASP A 10 8.33 5.09 -46.81
N ARG A 11 7.16 4.70 -47.31
CA ARG A 11 5.89 4.95 -46.58
C ARG A 11 5.58 3.95 -45.46
N GLY A 12 6.19 2.77 -45.47
CA GLY A 12 5.95 1.72 -44.45
C GLY A 12 6.79 1.88 -43.18
N THR A 13 8.05 2.31 -43.32
CA THR A 13 9.03 2.38 -42.22
C THR A 13 8.60 3.31 -41.10
N GLY A 14 7.93 4.42 -41.44
CA GLY A 14 7.42 5.37 -40.45
C GLY A 14 6.33 4.79 -39.55
N VAL A 15 5.46 3.93 -40.09
CA VAL A 15 4.34 3.33 -39.32
C VAL A 15 4.84 2.25 -38.37
N PHE A 16 5.80 1.43 -38.79
CA PHE A 16 6.38 0.42 -37.89
C PHE A 16 7.19 1.06 -36.76
N ALA A 17 7.93 2.14 -37.04
CA ALA A 17 8.67 2.87 -36.01
C ALA A 17 7.74 3.53 -34.98
N THR A 18 6.63 4.15 -35.42
CA THR A 18 5.66 4.76 -34.50
C THR A 18 4.87 3.73 -33.72
N ALA A 19 4.46 2.62 -34.34
CA ALA A 19 3.77 1.53 -33.65
C ALA A 19 4.67 0.93 -32.56
N PHE A 20 5.94 0.66 -32.88
CA PHE A 20 6.90 0.15 -31.91
C PHE A 20 7.11 1.12 -30.74
N GLY A 21 7.35 2.41 -31.05
CA GLY A 21 7.51 3.44 -30.02
C GLY A 21 6.28 3.60 -29.14
N PHE A 22 5.08 3.55 -29.72
CA PHE A 22 3.81 3.63 -28.99
C PHE A 22 3.62 2.42 -28.06
N THR A 23 3.94 1.20 -28.52
CA THR A 23 3.89 0.00 -27.68
C THR A 23 4.84 0.11 -26.49
N VAL A 24 6.09 0.52 -26.72
CA VAL A 24 7.06 0.72 -25.65
C VAL A 24 6.57 1.79 -24.67
N PHE A 25 6.05 2.91 -25.17
CA PHE A 25 5.46 3.96 -24.34
C PHE A 25 4.31 3.44 -23.48
N LEU A 26 3.38 2.65 -24.03
CA LEU A 26 2.29 2.05 -23.26
C LEU A 26 2.79 1.10 -22.17
N ILE A 27 3.84 0.31 -22.43
CA ILE A 27 4.46 -0.56 -21.42
C ILE A 27 5.04 0.27 -20.28
N PHE A 28 5.80 1.33 -20.59
CA PHE A 28 6.36 2.22 -19.56
C PHE A 28 5.27 2.98 -18.81
N LEU A 29 4.22 3.43 -19.50
CA LEU A 29 3.07 4.09 -18.87
C LEU A 29 2.38 3.15 -17.89
N LEU A 30 2.11 1.90 -18.31
CA LEU A 30 1.50 0.88 -17.45
C LEU A 30 2.38 0.56 -16.24
N PHE A 31 3.69 0.38 -16.46
CA PHE A 31 4.66 0.17 -15.38
C PHE A 31 4.66 1.34 -14.39
N THR A 32 4.69 2.56 -14.89
CA THR A 32 4.69 3.78 -14.06
C THR A 32 3.42 3.87 -13.23
N VAL A 33 2.27 3.60 -13.84
CA VAL A 33 0.97 3.57 -13.15
C VAL A 33 0.96 2.51 -12.06
N GLN A 34 1.50 1.31 -12.32
CA GLN A 34 1.61 0.27 -11.29
C GLN A 34 2.50 0.70 -10.13
N VAL A 35 3.66 1.30 -10.41
CA VAL A 35 4.55 1.82 -9.36
C VAL A 35 3.85 2.89 -8.53
N LEU A 36 3.12 3.80 -9.19
CA LEU A 36 2.37 4.85 -8.52
C LEU A 36 1.29 4.28 -7.59
N PHE A 37 0.53 3.28 -8.05
CA PHE A 37 -0.49 2.62 -7.22
C PHE A 37 0.12 1.86 -6.05
N GLY A 38 1.21 1.13 -6.25
CA GLY A 38 1.90 0.43 -5.17
C GLY A 38 2.46 1.37 -4.11
N LEU A 39 3.01 2.52 -4.53
CA LEU A 39 3.48 3.55 -3.60
C LEU A 39 2.32 4.23 -2.87
N HIS A 40 1.23 4.54 -3.58
CA HIS A 40 0.05 5.14 -2.99
C HIS A 40 -0.56 4.24 -1.91
N ALA A 41 -0.77 2.95 -2.21
CA ALA A 41 -1.30 1.97 -1.26
C ALA A 41 -0.45 1.92 0.02
N ARG A 42 0.88 1.80 -0.10
CA ARG A 42 1.78 1.79 1.07
C ARG A 42 1.72 3.07 1.89
N THR A 43 1.60 4.22 1.23
CA THR A 43 1.56 5.53 1.90
C THR A 43 0.25 5.68 2.68
N THR A 44 -0.88 5.33 2.06
CA THR A 44 -2.20 5.37 2.70
C THR A 44 -2.29 4.39 3.86
N VAL A 45 -1.84 3.14 3.69
CA VAL A 45 -1.80 2.14 4.78
C VAL A 45 -0.93 2.62 5.93
N THR A 46 0.23 3.21 5.65
CA THR A 46 1.11 3.75 6.70
C THR A 46 0.44 4.89 7.47
N ALA A 47 -0.28 5.78 6.77
CA ALA A 47 -1.02 6.86 7.41
C ALA A 47 -2.16 6.34 8.30
N VAL A 48 -2.93 5.35 7.82
CA VAL A 48 -4.02 4.71 8.58
C VAL A 48 -3.46 3.97 9.80
N ALA A 49 -2.44 3.14 9.63
CA ALA A 49 -1.81 2.41 10.73
C ALA A 49 -1.27 3.37 11.82
N SER A 50 -0.68 4.50 11.41
CA SER A 50 -0.22 5.53 12.34
C SER A 50 -1.37 6.20 13.11
N ASP A 51 -2.47 6.56 12.43
CA ASP A 51 -3.65 7.14 13.08
C ASP A 51 -4.30 6.17 14.06
N LEU A 52 -4.39 4.88 13.70
CA LEU A 52 -4.90 3.83 14.59
C LEU A 52 -4.02 3.61 15.81
N ALA A 53 -2.71 3.49 15.62
CA ALA A 53 -1.77 3.31 16.73
C ALA A 53 -1.87 4.48 17.71
N GLN A 54 -1.98 5.72 17.19
CA GLN A 54 -2.07 6.91 18.03
C GLN A 54 -3.42 7.03 18.75
N ARG A 55 -4.53 6.61 18.13
CA ARG A 55 -5.84 6.53 18.82
C ARG A 55 -5.85 5.47 19.90
N ALA A 56 -5.31 4.28 19.61
CA ALA A 56 -5.22 3.21 20.59
C ALA A 56 -4.33 3.62 21.77
N ALA A 57 -3.21 4.29 21.50
CA ALA A 57 -2.35 4.85 22.53
C ALA A 57 -3.06 5.90 23.43
N ASN A 58 -3.99 6.67 22.88
CA ASN A 58 -4.75 7.68 23.62
C ASN A 58 -5.91 7.08 24.44
N GLU A 59 -6.52 5.98 23.98
CA GLU A 59 -7.56 5.27 24.74
C GLU A 59 -6.96 4.40 25.87
N GLY A 60 -5.68 4.03 25.78
CA GLY A 60 -4.95 3.40 26.89
C GLY A 60 -5.14 1.89 26.97
N THR A 61 -4.91 1.31 28.16
CA THR A 61 -5.05 -0.14 28.40
C THR A 61 -6.49 -0.60 28.61
N ASP A 62 -7.47 0.31 28.53
CA ASP A 62 -8.91 -0.01 28.64
C ASP A 62 -9.51 -0.54 27.32
N LEU A 63 -8.69 -0.73 26.28
CA LEU A 63 -9.12 -1.31 25.01
C LEU A 63 -9.36 -2.81 25.15
N ASP A 64 -10.56 -3.25 24.78
CA ASP A 64 -10.91 -4.65 24.62
C ASP A 64 -10.82 -5.09 23.15
N GLN A 65 -10.94 -6.40 22.92
CA GLN A 65 -10.93 -6.96 21.57
C GLN A 65 -12.01 -6.36 20.67
N ALA A 66 -13.21 -6.08 21.21
CA ALA A 66 -14.31 -5.51 20.45
C ALA A 66 -13.99 -4.10 19.94
N ARG A 67 -13.22 -3.32 20.71
CA ARG A 67 -12.74 -2.00 20.29
C ARG A 67 -11.70 -2.08 19.18
N PHE A 68 -10.78 -3.04 19.26
CA PHE A 68 -9.82 -3.32 18.18
C PHE A 68 -10.52 -3.75 16.90
N ASP A 69 -11.53 -4.62 16.99
CA ASP A 69 -12.32 -5.05 15.83
C ASP A 69 -13.04 -3.86 15.17
N ALA A 70 -13.60 -2.95 15.97
CA ALA A 70 -14.24 -1.72 15.47
C ALA A 70 -13.26 -0.79 14.76
N TYR A 71 -12.03 -0.66 15.27
CA TYR A 71 -10.96 0.11 14.62
C TYR A 71 -10.52 -0.53 13.30
N ALA A 72 -10.37 -1.85 13.27
CA ALA A 72 -10.06 -2.58 12.05
C ALA A 72 -11.16 -2.37 10.99
N GLU A 73 -12.43 -2.43 11.38
CA GLU A 73 -13.56 -2.19 10.45
C GLU A 73 -13.63 -0.74 9.96
N GLU A 74 -13.34 0.25 10.80
CA GLU A 74 -13.19 1.64 10.37
C GLU A 74 -12.02 1.81 9.39
N ALA A 75 -10.88 1.18 9.67
CA ALA A 75 -9.70 1.21 8.81
C ALA A 75 -9.98 0.62 7.42
N ARG A 76 -10.66 -0.53 7.36
CA ARG A 76 -11.09 -1.16 6.10
C ARG A 76 -11.99 -0.24 5.29
N ARG A 77 -12.99 0.37 5.94
CA ARG A 77 -13.88 1.36 5.28
C ARG A 77 -13.13 2.56 4.71
N ARG A 78 -12.10 3.06 5.40
CA ARG A 78 -11.27 4.18 4.94
C ARG A 78 -10.35 3.80 3.77
N LEU A 79 -9.86 2.57 3.76
CA LEU A 79 -9.02 2.02 2.70
C LEU A 79 -9.83 1.63 1.46
N GLY A 80 -11.16 1.50 1.57
CA GLY A 80 -12.02 1.11 0.46
C GLY A 80 -11.61 -0.26 -0.08
N GLY A 81 -11.54 -0.41 -1.40
CA GLY A 81 -11.15 -1.69 -2.03
C GLY A 81 -9.73 -2.17 -1.69
N TYR A 82 -8.87 -1.34 -1.08
CA TYR A 82 -7.58 -1.79 -0.53
C TYR A 82 -7.71 -2.44 0.85
N GLY A 83 -8.81 -2.16 1.56
CA GLY A 83 -9.09 -2.67 2.90
C GLY A 83 -9.74 -4.05 2.89
N ASP A 84 -10.29 -4.50 1.76
CA ASP A 84 -10.95 -5.80 1.64
C ASP A 84 -9.95 -6.96 1.82
N ASP A 85 -8.70 -6.76 1.38
CA ASP A 85 -7.59 -7.71 1.51
C ASP A 85 -6.58 -7.29 2.60
N ALA A 86 -6.99 -6.42 3.54
CA ALA A 86 -6.13 -5.95 4.62
C ALA A 86 -6.49 -6.60 5.97
N ASP A 87 -5.49 -7.23 6.59
CA ASP A 87 -5.54 -7.74 7.96
C ASP A 87 -4.90 -6.75 8.93
N PHE A 88 -5.44 -6.69 10.15
CA PHE A 88 -5.04 -5.75 11.19
C PHE A 88 -4.91 -6.50 12.51
N ASP A 89 -3.70 -6.56 13.04
CA ASP A 89 -3.40 -7.15 14.34
C ASP A 89 -2.96 -6.07 15.33
N PHE A 90 -3.54 -6.09 16.52
CA PHE A 90 -3.30 -5.12 17.59
C PHE A 90 -2.72 -5.84 18.80
N ALA A 91 -1.57 -5.38 19.28
CA ALA A 91 -0.90 -5.94 20.44
C ALA A 91 -0.38 -4.85 21.37
N PHE A 92 -0.65 -5.00 22.66
CA PHE A 92 0.08 -4.27 23.69
C PHE A 92 1.49 -4.86 23.84
N ALA A 93 2.46 -3.99 24.08
CA ALA A 93 3.85 -4.38 24.28
C ALA A 93 4.49 -3.51 25.38
N ASP A 94 5.19 -4.17 26.28
CA ASP A 94 6.17 -3.58 27.18
C ASP A 94 7.49 -3.35 26.41
N ALA A 95 7.75 -2.10 26.02
CA ALA A 95 8.91 -1.77 25.21
C ALA A 95 10.19 -1.55 26.04
N ASP A 96 10.09 -1.24 27.33
CA ASP A 96 11.23 -0.95 28.21
C ASP A 96 11.56 -2.08 29.21
N GLY A 97 10.71 -3.11 29.28
CA GLY A 97 10.90 -4.29 30.10
C GLY A 97 10.54 -4.09 31.57
N ASP A 98 9.74 -3.08 31.90
CA ASP A 98 9.35 -2.76 33.28
C ASP A 98 8.18 -3.61 33.81
N GLY A 99 7.62 -4.47 32.97
CA GLY A 99 6.49 -5.34 33.27
C GLY A 99 5.12 -4.68 33.10
N ARG A 100 5.06 -3.48 32.52
CA ARG A 100 3.83 -2.77 32.15
C ARG A 100 3.80 -2.52 30.66
N ASP A 101 2.64 -2.72 30.06
CA ASP A 101 2.44 -2.34 28.67
C ASP A 101 2.49 -0.81 28.56
N ASP A 102 3.46 -0.30 27.80
CA ASP A 102 3.67 1.13 27.57
C ASP A 102 3.55 1.50 26.07
N THR A 103 3.34 0.51 25.20
CA THR A 103 3.27 0.68 23.76
C THR A 103 2.11 -0.14 23.17
N VAL A 104 1.43 0.42 22.18
CA VAL A 104 0.52 -0.32 21.29
C VAL A 104 1.20 -0.50 19.94
N ALA A 105 1.29 -1.75 19.50
CA ALA A 105 1.71 -2.14 18.16
C ALA A 105 0.50 -2.48 17.30
N VAL A 106 0.46 -1.94 16.09
CA VAL A 106 -0.53 -2.27 15.05
C VAL A 106 0.23 -2.85 13.87
N THR A 107 -0.01 -4.12 13.54
CA THR A 107 0.51 -4.77 12.34
C THR A 107 -0.57 -4.79 11.27
N VAL A 108 -0.21 -4.35 10.07
CA VAL A 108 -1.11 -4.35 8.92
C VAL A 108 -0.50 -5.18 7.81
N ASP A 109 -1.23 -6.21 7.38
CA ASP A 109 -0.88 -7.06 6.25
C ASP A 109 -1.84 -6.73 5.11
N ALA A 110 -1.33 -6.24 3.97
CA ALA A 110 -2.17 -5.82 2.85
C ALA A 110 -1.64 -6.34 1.50
N ALA A 111 -2.55 -6.70 0.60
CA ALA A 111 -2.23 -7.07 -0.77
C ALA A 111 -2.11 -5.83 -1.69
N LEU A 112 -1.08 -5.82 -2.54
CA LEU A 112 -0.86 -4.79 -3.55
C LEU A 112 -1.82 -4.98 -4.74
N PRO A 113 -2.42 -3.89 -5.26
CA PRO A 113 -3.32 -3.96 -6.41
C PRO A 113 -2.56 -4.43 -7.67
N ILE A 114 -3.01 -5.54 -8.27
CA ILE A 114 -2.46 -6.03 -9.54
C ILE A 114 -3.36 -5.54 -10.68
N LEU A 115 -2.82 -4.69 -11.56
CA LEU A 115 -3.54 -4.24 -12.77
C LEU A 115 -3.45 -5.24 -13.94
N LEU A 116 -2.53 -6.20 -13.86
CA LEU A 116 -2.37 -7.26 -14.86
C LEU A 116 -3.20 -8.49 -14.46
N PRO A 117 -3.88 -9.15 -15.42
CA PRO A 117 -4.60 -10.38 -15.13
C PRO A 117 -3.62 -11.45 -14.62
N VAL A 118 -3.96 -12.07 -13.49
CA VAL A 118 -3.15 -13.04 -12.72
C VAL A 118 -2.49 -14.13 -13.58
N ARG A 119 -3.13 -14.51 -14.71
CA ARG A 119 -2.62 -15.46 -15.70
C ARG A 119 -1.28 -15.08 -16.36
N TRP A 120 -0.83 -13.82 -16.24
CA TRP A 120 0.45 -13.34 -16.77
C TRP A 120 1.47 -12.98 -15.69
N SER A 121 1.10 -12.93 -14.40
CA SER A 121 1.99 -12.37 -13.37
C SER A 121 2.95 -13.38 -12.73
N GLY A 122 2.68 -14.70 -12.75
CA GLY A 122 3.61 -15.82 -12.51
C GLY A 122 4.28 -15.92 -11.12
N TYR A 123 4.71 -14.81 -10.55
CA TYR A 123 5.42 -14.64 -9.30
C TYR A 123 5.19 -13.20 -8.86
N SER A 124 4.30 -12.97 -7.89
CA SER A 124 4.38 -11.73 -7.13
C SER A 124 3.94 -12.02 -5.70
N PRO A 125 4.85 -11.91 -4.71
CA PRO A 125 4.42 -11.72 -3.34
C PRO A 125 3.77 -10.35 -3.29
N THR A 126 2.46 -10.31 -3.43
CA THR A 126 1.65 -9.08 -3.36
C THR A 126 1.44 -8.61 -1.94
N GLU A 127 1.88 -9.37 -0.94
CA GLU A 127 1.67 -9.04 0.46
C GLU A 127 2.75 -8.09 0.97
N PHE A 128 2.30 -7.08 1.69
CA PHE A 128 3.14 -6.15 2.42
C PHE A 128 2.69 -6.13 3.87
N SER A 129 3.62 -6.47 4.78
CA SER A 129 3.42 -6.39 6.22
C SER A 129 4.09 -5.14 6.77
N ARG A 130 3.38 -4.39 7.63
CA ARG A 130 3.95 -3.26 8.35
C ARG A 130 3.41 -3.14 9.76
N THR A 131 4.34 -3.13 10.72
CA THR A 131 4.05 -2.83 12.12
C THR A 131 4.36 -1.36 12.44
N MET A 132 3.40 -0.65 13.02
CA MET A 132 3.56 0.69 13.60
C MET A 132 3.40 0.61 15.11
N ARG A 133 4.19 1.38 15.86
CA ARG A 133 4.15 1.40 17.32
C ARG A 133 3.89 2.82 17.82
N ALA A 134 3.00 2.96 18.78
CA ALA A 134 2.72 4.22 19.46
C ALA A 134 2.79 4.02 20.96
N ARG A 135 3.40 4.98 21.67
CA ARG A 135 3.54 4.93 23.13
C ARG A 135 2.22 5.33 23.79
N LEU A 136 1.79 4.58 24.79
CA LEU A 136 0.61 4.87 25.62
C LEU A 136 0.82 6.19 26.36
N GLU A 137 -0.11 7.13 26.20
CA GLU A 137 -0.08 8.39 26.95
C GLU A 137 -0.69 8.16 28.33
N ILE A 138 0.13 7.72 29.29
CA ILE A 138 -0.29 7.72 30.70
C ILE A 138 -0.25 9.18 31.17
N PHE A 139 -1.41 9.85 31.20
CA PHE A 139 -1.53 11.16 31.83
C PHE A 139 -1.12 11.05 33.30
N GLN A 140 0.11 11.41 33.63
CA GLN A 140 0.50 11.68 35.01
C GLN A 140 -0.28 12.91 35.46
N ALA A 141 -1.37 12.69 36.18
CA ALA A 141 -2.01 13.74 36.96
C ALA A 141 -0.96 14.32 37.91
N ALA A 142 -0.56 15.56 37.65
CA ALA A 142 0.27 16.33 38.58
C ALA A 142 -0.42 16.34 39.94
N GLY A 143 0.24 15.75 40.95
CA GLY A 143 -0.26 15.70 42.32
C GLY A 143 -0.45 17.12 42.90
N PRO A 144 -1.41 17.29 43.83
CA PRO A 144 -1.85 18.58 44.35
C PRO A 144 -0.77 19.39 45.07
#